data_AF-A0A147GLL0-F1
#
_entry.id   AF-A0A147GLL0-F1
#
_cell.length_a   1.000
_cell.length_b   1.000
_cell.length_c   1.000
_cell.angle_alpha   90.00
_cell.angle_beta   90.00
_cell.angle_gamma   90.00
#
_symmetry.space_group_name_H-M   'P 1'
#
loop_
_entity.id
_entity.type
_entity.pdbx_description
1 polymer ?
#
loop_
_entity_poly.entity_id
_entity_poly.type
_entity_poly.pdbx_seq_one_letter_code
_entity_poly.pdbx_strand_id
1 'polypeptide(L)'
;MKKTRPSLLAAAVLLAGAASPFAAAAYDVGQALSPAELSALAAATRYDVAGTVLTPLPGGTAVDADGRPTTMVANATGAVGLSRNEVRIAQWPTDSVRARAGTLLAGATWVQYTDHTQTTRVRYASFAEAVKAYRQLQAALPQASVALPVEFNQRRSK
;
A
#
# COMPACT_ATOMS: atom_id res chain seq x y z
N MET A 1 23.33 31.51 63.59
CA MET A 1 24.52 32.35 63.37
C MET A 1 25.17 31.95 62.06
N LYS A 2 25.67 32.97 61.31
CA LYS A 2 26.56 33.02 60.12
C LYS A 2 27.35 31.72 59.81
N LYS A 3 27.77 31.34 58.59
CA LYS A 3 27.88 31.79 57.18
C LYS A 3 28.43 30.52 56.45
N THR A 4 28.26 30.20 55.16
CA THR A 4 28.92 30.76 53.94
C THR A 4 28.49 29.88 52.75
N ARG A 5 28.21 30.49 51.59
CA ARG A 5 28.04 29.83 50.26
C ARG A 5 29.43 29.57 49.62
N PRO A 6 29.59 28.67 48.63
CA PRO A 6 29.42 29.09 47.22
C PRO A 6 28.97 28.01 46.19
N SER A 7 28.28 28.51 45.16
CA SER A 7 28.33 28.23 43.70
C SER A 7 28.52 26.84 43.06
N LEU A 8 27.91 26.74 41.86
CA LEU A 8 28.21 25.85 40.70
C LEU A 8 27.70 24.40 40.87
N LEU A 9 26.92 23.79 39.97
CA LEU A 9 27.09 23.66 38.52
C LEU A 9 25.78 23.11 37.89
N ALA A 10 25.47 23.54 36.67
CA ALA A 10 24.41 22.95 35.84
C ALA A 10 24.83 21.55 35.32
N ALA A 11 23.90 20.62 35.24
CA ALA A 11 24.02 19.43 34.39
C ALA A 11 22.63 19.01 33.89
N ALA A 12 22.19 19.66 32.81
CA ALA A 12 21.09 19.17 31.98
C ALA A 12 21.62 17.97 31.18
N VAL A 13 21.19 16.76 31.55
CA VAL A 13 21.41 15.57 30.72
C VAL A 13 20.19 15.42 29.80
N LEU A 14 20.36 15.90 28.57
CA LEU A 14 19.48 15.59 27.45
C LEU A 14 19.60 14.09 27.15
N LEU A 15 18.55 13.31 27.45
CA LEU A 15 18.37 11.99 26.85
C LEU A 15 18.06 12.19 25.36
N ALA A 16 19.09 12.10 24.53
CA ALA A 16 18.94 11.95 23.09
C ALA A 16 18.31 10.59 22.80
N GLY A 17 17.02 10.58 22.48
CA GLY A 17 16.37 9.43 21.87
C GLY A 17 17.03 9.14 20.52
N ALA A 18 17.61 7.95 20.37
CA ALA A 18 18.04 7.44 19.08
C ALA A 18 16.79 7.11 18.24
N ALA A 19 16.20 8.13 17.62
CA ALA A 19 15.32 7.94 16.49
C ALA A 19 16.20 7.62 15.29
N SER A 20 16.28 6.35 14.90
CA SER A 20 16.87 5.95 13.62
C SER A 20 16.18 6.76 12.51
N PRO A 21 16.90 7.56 11.72
CA PRO A 21 16.32 8.14 10.53
C PRO A 21 16.28 7.01 9.51
N PHE A 22 15.18 6.26 9.46
CA PHE A 22 14.77 5.75 8.15
C PHE A 22 14.37 7.00 7.36
N ALA A 23 15.36 7.61 6.69
CA ALA A 23 15.06 8.49 5.58
C ALA A 23 14.16 7.67 4.66
N ALA A 24 12.95 8.16 4.40
CA ALA A 24 12.04 7.54 3.46
C ALA A 24 12.76 7.49 2.12
N ALA A 25 13.32 6.33 1.78
CA ALA A 25 13.89 6.09 0.48
C ALA A 25 12.76 6.31 -0.52
N ALA A 26 12.92 7.30 -1.40
CA ALA A 26 11.98 7.50 -2.49
C ALA A 26 12.13 6.29 -3.42
N TYR A 27 11.14 5.41 -3.44
CA TYR A 27 11.12 4.26 -4.31
C TYR A 27 10.58 4.65 -5.68
N ASP A 28 11.25 4.23 -6.75
CA ASP A 28 10.77 4.39 -8.11
C ASP A 28 10.13 3.11 -8.64
N VAL A 29 9.06 3.24 -9.43
CA VAL A 29 8.45 2.09 -10.12
C VAL A 29 9.47 1.50 -11.10
N GLY A 30 9.65 0.19 -11.03
CA GLY A 30 10.64 -0.54 -11.83
C GLY A 30 12.05 -0.54 -11.25
N GLN A 31 12.29 0.14 -10.13
CA GLN A 31 13.54 0.02 -9.39
C GLN A 31 13.73 -1.42 -8.92
N ALA A 32 14.96 -1.92 -9.01
CA ALA A 32 15.37 -3.13 -8.32
C ALA A 32 15.94 -2.76 -6.95
N LEU A 33 15.39 -3.34 -5.88
CA LEU A 33 15.92 -3.18 -4.54
C LEU A 33 17.30 -3.83 -4.42
N SER A 34 18.18 -3.16 -3.67
CA SER A 34 19.47 -3.73 -3.28
C SER A 34 19.28 -4.94 -2.33
N PRO A 35 20.29 -5.81 -2.21
CA PRO A 35 20.24 -6.93 -1.26
C PRO A 35 20.02 -6.48 0.19
N ALA A 36 20.55 -5.31 0.58
CA ALA A 36 20.37 -4.75 1.91
C ALA A 36 18.91 -4.33 2.15
N GLU A 37 18.28 -3.65 1.18
CA GLU A 37 16.87 -3.27 1.25
C GLU A 37 15.96 -4.51 1.28
N LEU A 38 16.25 -5.52 0.45
CA LEU A 38 15.50 -6.79 0.48
C LEU A 38 15.61 -7.51 1.82
N SER A 39 16.79 -7.51 2.42
CA SER A 39 17.01 -8.11 3.73
C SER A 39 16.24 -7.34 4.82
N ALA A 40 16.16 -6.01 4.73
CA ALA A 40 15.35 -5.20 5.64
C ALA A 40 13.85 -5.51 5.55
N LEU A 41 13.36 -5.94 4.39
CA LEU A 41 11.98 -6.39 4.19
C LEU A 41 11.71 -7.81 4.71
N ALA A 42 12.70 -8.53 5.21
CA ALA A 42 12.54 -9.93 5.63
C ALA A 42 11.45 -10.11 6.71
N ALA A 43 11.31 -9.13 7.61
CA ALA A 43 10.33 -9.12 8.69
C ALA A 43 9.00 -8.43 8.33
N ALA A 44 8.89 -7.84 7.13
CA ALA A 44 7.68 -7.12 6.72
C ALA A 44 6.53 -8.07 6.39
N THR A 45 5.30 -7.54 6.53
CA THR A 45 4.08 -8.27 6.17
C THR A 45 4.05 -8.53 4.67
N ARG A 46 3.83 -9.80 4.31
CA ARG A 46 3.75 -10.27 2.92
C ARG A 46 2.32 -10.61 2.57
N TYR A 47 1.93 -10.24 1.36
CA TYR A 47 0.60 -10.52 0.81
C TYR A 47 0.74 -11.35 -0.45
N ASP A 48 0.10 -12.52 -0.47
CA ASP A 48 -0.10 -13.27 -1.71
C ASP A 48 -1.27 -12.68 -2.49
N VAL A 49 -0.98 -12.27 -3.73
CA VAL A 49 -1.93 -11.78 -4.72
C VAL A 49 -1.70 -12.53 -6.02
N ALA A 50 -2.65 -13.40 -6.39
CA ALA A 50 -2.58 -14.22 -7.60
C ALA A 50 -1.26 -15.01 -7.75
N GLY A 51 -0.71 -15.54 -6.65
CA GLY A 51 0.55 -16.29 -6.65
C GLY A 51 1.81 -15.40 -6.72
N THR A 52 1.65 -14.08 -6.71
CA THR A 52 2.77 -13.14 -6.54
C THR A 52 2.80 -12.66 -5.09
N VAL A 53 3.93 -12.88 -4.42
CA VAL A 53 4.17 -12.34 -3.09
C VAL A 53 4.58 -10.88 -3.19
N LEU A 54 3.80 -10.01 -2.56
CA LEU A 54 3.99 -8.56 -2.55
C LEU A 54 4.20 -8.07 -1.12
N THR A 55 5.19 -7.19 -0.96
CA THR A 55 5.56 -6.60 0.32
C THR A 55 5.46 -5.09 0.22
N PRO A 56 4.54 -4.42 0.94
CA PRO A 56 4.47 -2.97 0.98
C PRO A 56 5.77 -2.36 1.50
N LEU A 57 6.23 -1.31 0.81
CA LEU A 57 7.48 -0.65 1.16
C LEU A 57 7.24 0.40 2.25
N PRO A 58 8.09 0.44 3.30
CA PRO A 58 8.02 1.48 4.33
C PRO A 58 8.14 2.88 3.73
N GLY A 59 7.21 3.79 4.05
CA GLY A 59 7.20 5.14 3.45
C GLY A 59 6.83 5.18 1.97
N GLY A 60 6.49 4.04 1.36
CA GLY A 60 6.09 3.92 -0.05
C GLY A 60 4.65 4.31 -0.35
N THR A 61 3.99 5.09 0.52
CA THR A 61 2.61 5.55 0.32
C THR A 61 2.60 6.94 -0.31
N ALA A 62 1.85 7.12 -1.38
CA ALA A 62 1.67 8.39 -2.06
C ALA A 62 0.20 8.60 -2.44
N VAL A 63 -0.10 9.69 -3.15
CA VAL A 63 -1.39 9.93 -3.78
C VAL A 63 -1.22 10.05 -5.30
N ASP A 64 -2.21 9.60 -6.07
CA ASP A 64 -2.22 9.81 -7.51
C ASP A 64 -2.80 11.19 -7.90
N ALA A 65 -2.90 11.44 -9.21
CA ALA A 65 -3.40 12.70 -9.75
C ALA A 65 -4.84 13.04 -9.32
N ASP A 66 -5.64 12.04 -8.94
CA ASP A 66 -7.00 12.23 -8.43
C ASP A 66 -7.03 12.39 -6.90
N GLY A 67 -5.86 12.51 -6.24
CA GLY A 67 -5.72 12.63 -4.79
C GLY A 67 -5.98 11.33 -4.01
N ARG A 68 -5.97 10.17 -4.67
CA ARG A 68 -6.30 8.89 -4.04
C ARG A 68 -5.03 8.11 -3.67
N PRO A 69 -5.04 7.36 -2.55
CA PRO A 69 -3.84 6.70 -2.06
C PRO A 69 -3.32 5.64 -3.03
N THR A 70 -1.99 5.52 -3.08
CA THR A 70 -1.24 4.50 -3.78
C THR A 70 -0.16 3.94 -2.85
N THR A 71 0.27 2.71 -3.12
CA THR A 71 1.26 1.99 -2.30
C THR A 71 2.31 1.37 -3.20
N MET A 72 3.58 1.67 -2.94
CA MET A 72 4.70 0.96 -3.52
C MET A 72 4.86 -0.39 -2.83
N VAL A 73 5.05 -1.43 -3.62
CA VAL A 73 5.25 -2.81 -3.17
C VAL A 73 6.48 -3.39 -3.86
N ALA A 74 7.21 -4.28 -3.20
CA ALA A 74 8.22 -5.11 -3.83
C ALA A 74 7.70 -6.53 -4.04
N ASN A 75 8.03 -7.12 -5.19
CA ASN A 75 7.82 -8.55 -5.42
C ASN A 75 8.98 -9.39 -4.83
N ALA A 76 8.89 -10.71 -4.96
CA ALA A 76 9.91 -11.64 -4.44
C ALA A 76 11.32 -11.46 -5.05
N THR A 77 11.42 -10.87 -6.25
CA THR A 77 12.73 -10.57 -6.89
C THR A 77 13.25 -9.18 -6.53
N GLY A 78 12.51 -8.42 -5.71
CA GLY A 78 12.85 -7.05 -5.33
C GLY A 78 12.55 -5.99 -6.38
N ALA A 79 11.76 -6.29 -7.41
CA ALA A 79 11.26 -5.26 -8.31
C ALA A 79 10.17 -4.45 -7.60
N VAL A 80 10.30 -3.13 -7.63
CA VAL A 80 9.33 -2.18 -7.08
C VAL A 80 8.19 -1.96 -8.07
N GLY A 81 6.96 -2.09 -7.60
CA GLY A 81 5.75 -1.80 -8.34
C GLY A 81 4.80 -0.88 -7.58
N LEU A 82 3.87 -0.28 -8.30
CA LEU A 82 2.85 0.61 -7.77
C LEU A 82 1.50 -0.09 -7.75
N SER A 83 0.88 -0.16 -6.58
CA SER A 83 -0.54 -0.49 -6.44
C SER A 83 -1.36 0.79 -6.25
N ARG A 84 -2.47 0.88 -6.97
CA ARG A 84 -3.48 1.94 -6.76
C ARG A 84 -4.45 1.62 -5.62
N ASN A 85 -4.17 0.57 -4.85
CA ASN A 85 -5.06 -0.01 -3.84
C ASN A 85 -6.46 -0.29 -4.44
N GLU A 86 -6.47 -0.76 -5.69
CA GLU A 86 -7.66 -0.91 -6.51
C GLU A 86 -7.90 -2.37 -6.87
N VAL A 87 -9.11 -2.87 -6.59
CA VAL A 87 -9.60 -4.13 -7.11
C VAL A 87 -10.42 -3.86 -8.37
N ARG A 88 -10.10 -4.56 -9.45
CA ARG A 88 -10.84 -4.55 -10.71
C ARG A 88 -11.65 -5.83 -10.82
N ILE A 89 -12.94 -5.68 -11.10
CA ILE A 89 -13.87 -6.76 -11.40
C ILE A 89 -14.27 -6.59 -12.87
N ALA A 90 -14.09 -7.63 -13.68
CA ALA A 90 -14.43 -7.62 -15.10
C ALA A 90 -15.16 -8.92 -15.47
N GLN A 91 -15.66 -8.98 -16.72
CA GLN A 91 -16.39 -10.13 -17.26
C GLN A 91 -17.67 -10.47 -16.47
N TRP A 92 -18.25 -9.49 -15.79
CA TRP A 92 -19.53 -9.67 -15.12
C TRP A 92 -20.35 -8.37 -15.12
N PRO A 93 -21.68 -8.41 -15.38
CA PRO A 93 -22.49 -7.21 -15.40
C PRO A 93 -22.42 -6.44 -14.08
N THR A 94 -22.31 -5.13 -14.20
CA THR A 94 -22.17 -4.17 -13.08
C THR A 94 -23.35 -4.23 -12.11
N ASP A 95 -24.57 -4.43 -12.61
CA ASP A 95 -25.76 -4.61 -11.76
C ASP A 95 -25.69 -5.90 -10.94
N SER A 96 -25.16 -6.99 -11.51
CA SER A 96 -24.92 -8.24 -10.78
C SER A 96 -23.86 -8.05 -9.69
N VAL A 97 -22.78 -7.30 -9.99
CA VAL A 97 -21.77 -6.93 -8.99
C VAL A 97 -22.40 -6.11 -7.87
N ARG A 98 -23.25 -5.13 -8.18
CA ARG A 98 -23.93 -4.30 -7.18
C ARG A 98 -24.83 -5.16 -6.28
N ALA A 99 -25.63 -6.05 -6.88
CA ALA A 99 -26.54 -6.92 -6.15
C ALA A 99 -25.80 -7.94 -5.26
N ARG A 100 -24.70 -8.52 -5.74
CA ARG A 100 -24.02 -9.62 -5.05
C ARG A 100 -22.92 -9.18 -4.09
N ALA A 101 -22.19 -8.11 -4.45
CA ALA A 101 -21.03 -7.64 -3.72
C ALA A 101 -21.23 -6.29 -3.04
N GLY A 102 -22.38 -5.63 -3.18
CA GLY A 102 -22.59 -4.26 -2.70
C GLY A 102 -22.17 -4.02 -1.24
N THR A 103 -22.40 -4.99 -0.35
CA THR A 103 -21.95 -4.92 1.06
C THR A 103 -20.43 -5.02 1.22
N LEU A 104 -19.75 -5.79 0.37
CA LEU A 104 -18.29 -5.89 0.34
C LEU A 104 -17.65 -4.59 -0.17
N LEU A 105 -18.36 -3.84 -1.00
CA LEU A 105 -17.89 -2.57 -1.55
C LEU A 105 -18.06 -1.39 -0.58
N ALA A 106 -18.79 -1.55 0.53
CA ALA A 106 -19.07 -0.47 1.46
C ALA A 106 -17.81 0.11 2.15
N GLY A 107 -16.74 -0.67 2.24
CA GLY A 107 -15.44 -0.21 2.75
C GLY A 107 -14.57 0.52 1.71
N ALA A 108 -15.04 0.67 0.47
CA ALA A 108 -14.30 1.34 -0.58
C ALA A 108 -14.32 2.86 -0.42
N THR A 109 -13.19 3.51 -0.66
CA THR A 109 -13.09 4.97 -0.73
C THR A 109 -13.65 5.52 -2.04
N TRP A 110 -13.69 4.68 -3.08
CA TRP A 110 -14.24 5.03 -4.37
C TRP A 110 -14.65 3.78 -5.15
N VAL A 111 -15.78 3.88 -5.85
CA VAL A 111 -16.29 2.82 -6.72
C VAL A 111 -16.69 3.43 -8.06
N GLN A 112 -16.29 2.81 -9.16
CA GLN A 112 -16.73 3.15 -10.50
C GLN A 112 -17.27 1.92 -11.20
N TYR A 113 -18.49 2.06 -11.71
CA TYR A 113 -19.13 1.09 -12.60
C TYR A 113 -19.04 1.59 -14.03
N THR A 114 -18.60 0.72 -14.92
CA THR A 114 -18.48 1.01 -16.36
C THR A 114 -19.25 -0.05 -17.12
N ASP A 115 -20.52 0.24 -17.43
CA ASP A 115 -21.46 -0.75 -17.96
C ASP A 115 -21.06 -1.25 -19.36
N HIS A 116 -20.59 -0.34 -20.24
CA HIS A 116 -20.23 -0.66 -21.62
C HIS A 116 -19.00 -1.60 -21.75
N THR A 117 -18.15 -1.67 -20.72
CA THR A 117 -17.04 -2.65 -20.64
C THR A 117 -17.24 -3.69 -19.54
N GLN A 118 -18.39 -3.70 -18.88
CA GLN A 118 -18.70 -4.58 -17.74
C GLN A 118 -17.56 -4.63 -16.72
N THR A 119 -17.01 -3.45 -16.41
CA THR A 119 -15.88 -3.31 -15.50
C THR A 119 -16.32 -2.52 -14.28
N THR A 120 -16.03 -3.05 -13.09
CA THR A 120 -16.15 -2.33 -11.83
C THR A 120 -14.77 -2.13 -11.24
N ARG A 121 -14.44 -0.90 -10.84
CA ARG A 121 -13.20 -0.54 -10.18
C ARG A 121 -13.51 -0.09 -8.76
N VAL A 122 -12.76 -0.59 -7.80
CA VAL A 122 -13.04 -0.42 -6.37
C VAL A 122 -11.75 -0.07 -5.67
N ARG A 123 -11.66 1.12 -5.09
CA ARG A 123 -10.45 1.60 -4.40
C ARG A 123 -10.62 1.61 -2.90
N TYR A 124 -9.52 1.35 -2.21
CA TYR A 124 -9.44 1.24 -0.76
C TYR A 124 -8.39 2.19 -0.20
N ALA A 125 -8.43 2.46 1.10
CA ALA A 125 -7.52 3.41 1.73
C ALA A 125 -6.08 2.87 1.80
N SER A 126 -5.93 1.55 1.88
CA SER A 126 -4.63 0.89 1.98
C SER A 126 -4.51 -0.35 1.09
N PHE A 127 -3.28 -0.76 0.82
CA PHE A 127 -3.00 -2.02 0.11
C PHE A 127 -3.54 -3.23 0.87
N ALA A 128 -3.45 -3.24 2.20
CA ALA A 128 -3.95 -4.34 3.03
C ALA A 128 -5.47 -4.52 2.89
N GLU A 129 -6.23 -3.41 2.91
CA GLU A 129 -7.67 -3.43 2.65
C GLU A 129 -7.98 -3.90 1.24
N ALA A 130 -7.23 -3.44 0.24
CA ALA A 130 -7.41 -3.87 -1.14
C ALA A 130 -7.16 -5.38 -1.32
N VAL A 131 -6.12 -5.94 -0.68
CA VAL A 131 -5.86 -7.40 -0.68
C VAL A 131 -6.98 -8.17 0.02
N LYS A 132 -7.45 -7.68 1.17
CA LYS A 132 -8.57 -8.31 1.89
C LYS A 132 -9.82 -8.34 1.00
N ALA A 133 -10.16 -7.20 0.40
CA ALA A 133 -11.31 -7.09 -0.49
C ALA A 133 -11.15 -7.94 -1.76
N TYR A 134 -9.96 -7.97 -2.35
CA TYR A 134 -9.65 -8.84 -3.50
C TYR A 134 -10.01 -10.30 -3.22
N ARG A 135 -9.60 -10.83 -2.06
CA ARG A 135 -9.89 -12.21 -1.66
C ARG A 135 -11.39 -12.44 -1.42
N GLN A 136 -12.06 -11.50 -0.75
CA GLN A 136 -13.50 -11.57 -0.50
C GLN A 136 -14.31 -11.53 -1.80
N LEU A 137 -13.91 -10.67 -2.72
CA LEU A 137 -14.54 -10.53 -4.04
C LEU A 137 -14.28 -11.76 -4.91
N GLN A 138 -13.08 -12.32 -4.92
CA GLN A 138 -12.82 -13.60 -5.62
C GLN A 138 -13.72 -14.73 -5.11
N ALA A 139 -13.89 -14.84 -3.79
CA ALA A 139 -14.75 -15.87 -3.20
C ALA A 139 -16.24 -15.63 -3.48
N ALA A 140 -16.69 -14.37 -3.43
CA ALA A 140 -18.10 -14.02 -3.66
C ALA A 140 -18.50 -14.06 -5.13
N LEU A 141 -17.53 -13.82 -6.03
CA LEU A 141 -17.73 -13.58 -7.46
C LEU A 141 -16.93 -14.59 -8.31
N PRO A 142 -17.10 -15.92 -8.15
CA PRO A 142 -16.25 -16.91 -8.82
C PRO A 142 -16.37 -16.92 -10.35
N GLN A 143 -17.44 -16.32 -10.89
CA GLN A 143 -17.67 -16.18 -12.33
C GLN A 143 -17.05 -14.91 -12.92
N ALA A 144 -16.60 -13.98 -12.08
CA ALA A 144 -16.00 -12.73 -12.52
C ALA A 144 -14.48 -12.80 -12.52
N SER A 145 -13.86 -12.02 -13.41
CA SER A 145 -12.42 -11.77 -13.36
C SER A 145 -12.14 -10.71 -12.31
N VAL A 146 -11.66 -11.12 -11.14
CA VAL A 146 -11.27 -10.23 -10.05
C VAL A 146 -9.74 -10.14 -10.02
N ALA A 147 -9.20 -8.93 -10.07
CA ALA A 147 -7.77 -8.65 -10.09
C ALA A 147 -7.41 -7.50 -9.15
N LEU A 148 -6.22 -7.54 -8.56
CA LEU A 148 -5.60 -6.42 -7.84
C LEU A 148 -4.33 -6.00 -8.62
N PRO A 149 -4.43 -5.04 -9.54
CA PRO A 149 -3.31 -4.69 -10.40
C PRO A 149 -2.15 -4.05 -9.63
N VAL A 150 -0.92 -4.43 -10.02
CA VAL A 150 0.34 -3.78 -9.62
C VAL A 150 1.15 -3.50 -10.87
N GLU A 151 1.58 -2.25 -11.03
CA GLU A 151 2.36 -1.80 -12.18
C GLU A 151 3.84 -1.79 -11.82
N PHE A 152 4.63 -2.68 -12.43
CA PHE A 152 6.09 -2.75 -12.20
C PHE A 152 6.92 -1.94 -13.21
N ASN A 153 6.27 -1.34 -14.20
CA ASN A 153 6.92 -0.53 -15.21
C ASN A 153 6.37 0.88 -15.14
N GLN A 154 7.26 1.88 -15.27
CA GLN A 154 6.81 3.24 -15.52
C GLN A 154 6.06 3.26 -16.84
N ARG A 155 4.74 3.52 -16.82
CA ARG A 155 4.06 3.92 -18.05
C ARG A 155 4.66 5.25 -18.47
N ARG A 156 5.48 5.27 -19.52
CA ARG A 156 5.78 6.52 -20.23
C ARG A 156 4.45 7.01 -20.81
N SER A 157 3.84 8.01 -20.18
CA SER A 157 2.84 8.82 -20.88
C SER A 157 3.55 9.42 -22.09
N LYS A 158 3.12 9.07 -23.30
CA LYS A 158 3.40 9.91 -24.47
C LYS A 158 2.43 11.08 -24.49
#